data_AF-A0A5J4QH84-F1
#
_entry.id   AF-A0A5J4QH84-F1
#
_cell.length_a   1.000
_cell.length_b   1.000
_cell.length_c   1.000
_cell.angle_alpha   90.00
_cell.angle_beta   90.00
_cell.angle_gamma   90.00
#
_symmetry.space_group_name_H-M   'P 1'
#
loop_
_entity.id
_entity.type
_entity.pdbx_description
1 polymer ?
#
loop_
_entity_poly.entity_id
_entity_poly.type
_entity_poly.pdbx_seq_one_letter_code
_entity_poly.pdbx_strand_id
1 'polypeptide(L)'
;EWSINKNDEKTVGANWIYENANSFLMFADCDKLSGTERGSTKNNIKQLLVRLSENIRRRPICLIWSKSDKEVNSYIKEEISKYFSNHFNNNCSEFNVSAYQNDTNWHINVLNSIDYLLSTIFSERNVPLVLPVFKQDDLFLARRK
;
A
#
# COMPACT_ATOMS: atom_id res chain seq x y z
N GLU A 1 -16.85 6.11 -10.57
CA GLU A 1 -15.47 5.86 -10.09
C GLU A 1 -15.53 5.47 -8.62
N TRP A 2 -14.83 4.41 -8.20
CA TRP A 2 -14.98 3.81 -6.86
C TRP A 2 -14.67 4.79 -5.70
N SER A 3 -13.68 5.67 -5.91
CA SER A 3 -13.35 6.76 -4.97
C SER A 3 -14.57 7.65 -4.64
N ILE A 4 -15.49 7.82 -5.60
CA ILE A 4 -16.67 8.70 -5.49
C ILE A 4 -17.91 7.92 -5.05
N ASN A 5 -18.20 6.79 -5.68
CA ASN A 5 -19.39 5.97 -5.38
C ASN A 5 -19.06 4.49 -5.33
N LYS A 6 -19.07 3.91 -4.12
CA LYS A 6 -18.83 2.47 -3.88
C LYS A 6 -20.02 1.56 -4.23
N ASN A 7 -21.21 2.11 -4.44
CA ASN A 7 -22.43 1.33 -4.69
C ASN A 7 -22.73 1.18 -6.20
N ASP A 8 -21.87 1.70 -7.07
CA ASP A 8 -21.98 1.53 -8.53
C ASP A 8 -21.57 0.09 -8.89
N GLU A 9 -22.35 -0.58 -9.74
CA GLU A 9 -22.07 -1.94 -10.23
C GLU A 9 -20.66 -2.08 -10.83
N LYS A 10 -20.14 -1.01 -11.44
CA LYS A 10 -18.78 -0.98 -12.00
C LYS A 10 -17.66 -1.02 -10.94
N THR A 11 -18.01 -0.92 -9.66
CA THR A 11 -17.06 -0.79 -8.56
C THR A 11 -16.97 -2.03 -7.67
N VAL A 12 -17.71 -3.09 -7.99
CA VAL A 12 -17.71 -4.38 -7.27
C VAL A 12 -16.29 -4.95 -7.11
N GLY A 13 -15.49 -4.94 -8.19
CA GLY A 13 -14.11 -5.43 -8.13
C GLY A 13 -13.22 -4.59 -7.20
N ALA A 14 -13.37 -3.27 -7.24
CA ALA A 14 -12.61 -2.36 -6.37
C ALA A 14 -13.02 -2.52 -4.88
N ASN A 15 -14.30 -2.72 -4.60
CA ASN A 15 -14.79 -3.05 -3.25
C ASN A 15 -14.19 -4.37 -2.77
N TRP A 16 -14.20 -5.41 -3.60
CA TRP A 16 -13.64 -6.69 -3.22
C TRP A 16 -12.15 -6.59 -2.88
N ILE A 17 -11.36 -5.87 -3.69
CA ILE A 17 -9.94 -5.61 -3.38
C ILE A 17 -9.83 -4.83 -2.07
N TYR A 18 -10.63 -3.79 -1.89
CA TYR A 18 -10.61 -2.97 -0.68
C TYR A 18 -10.95 -3.77 0.60
N GLU A 19 -11.83 -4.76 0.50
CA GLU A 19 -12.23 -5.60 1.63
C GLU A 19 -11.23 -6.72 1.91
N ASN A 20 -10.62 -7.31 0.87
CA ASN A 20 -9.84 -8.54 0.99
C ASN A 20 -8.32 -8.32 0.97
N ALA A 21 -7.83 -7.18 0.49
CA ALA A 21 -6.40 -6.91 0.46
C ALA A 21 -5.80 -6.79 1.87
N ASN A 22 -4.58 -7.31 2.06
CA ASN A 22 -3.83 -7.18 3.31
C ASN A 22 -3.03 -5.89 3.41
N SER A 23 -2.73 -5.25 2.28
CA SER A 23 -1.97 -4.00 2.17
C SER A 23 -2.25 -3.33 0.83
N PHE A 24 -1.77 -2.09 0.67
CA PHE A 24 -1.99 -1.31 -0.54
C PHE A 24 -0.70 -0.64 -1.04
N LEU A 25 -0.54 -0.60 -2.37
CA LEU A 25 0.42 0.24 -3.07
C LEU A 25 -0.37 1.27 -3.86
N MET A 26 -0.23 2.54 -3.51
CA MET A 26 -0.88 3.65 -4.20
C MET A 26 0.13 4.38 -5.08
N PHE A 27 -0.14 4.49 -6.37
CA PHE A 27 0.75 5.15 -7.32
C PHE A 27 0.30 6.58 -7.58
N ALA A 28 1.20 7.54 -7.37
CA ALA A 28 1.06 8.93 -7.73
C ALA A 28 1.94 9.22 -8.97
N ASP A 29 1.30 9.48 -10.11
CA ASP A 29 2.00 9.76 -11.37
C ASP A 29 2.60 11.17 -11.37
N CYS A 30 3.92 11.27 -11.20
CA CYS A 30 4.65 12.55 -11.16
C CYS A 30 4.60 13.29 -12.50
N ASP A 31 4.50 12.59 -13.62
CA ASP A 31 4.37 13.21 -14.94
C ASP A 31 3.06 14.00 -15.03
N LYS A 32 1.95 13.39 -14.61
CA LYS A 32 0.65 14.07 -14.52
C LYS A 32 0.62 15.21 -13.50
N LEU A 33 1.30 15.04 -12.36
CA LEU A 33 1.42 16.07 -11.33
C LEU A 33 2.31 17.25 -11.74
N SER A 34 3.24 17.03 -12.67
CA SER A 34 4.07 18.09 -13.25
C SER A 34 3.39 18.79 -14.44
N GLY A 35 2.43 18.12 -15.08
CA GLY A 35 1.73 18.60 -16.27
C GLY A 35 0.52 19.50 -16.03
N THR A 36 -0.28 19.67 -17.09
CA THR A 36 -1.50 20.51 -17.11
C THR A 36 -2.62 19.93 -16.25
N GLU A 37 -2.63 18.61 -16.04
CA GLU A 37 -3.62 17.88 -15.22
C GLU A 37 -3.29 17.86 -13.72
N ARG A 38 -2.31 18.65 -13.25
CA ARG A 38 -1.84 18.60 -11.86
C ARG A 38 -2.94 18.78 -10.82
N GLY A 39 -3.91 19.68 -11.07
CA GLY A 39 -4.99 19.99 -10.14
C GLY A 39 -5.98 18.84 -9.99
N SER A 40 -6.43 18.27 -11.10
CA SER A 40 -7.31 17.09 -11.10
C SER A 40 -6.59 15.87 -10.53
N THR A 41 -5.33 15.65 -10.92
CA THR A 41 -4.52 14.53 -10.41
C THR A 41 -4.34 14.60 -8.90
N LYS A 42 -4.00 15.78 -8.35
CA LYS A 42 -3.91 16.00 -6.90
C LYS A 42 -5.23 15.69 -6.19
N ASN A 43 -6.35 16.17 -6.73
CA ASN A 43 -7.66 15.94 -6.12
C ASN A 43 -8.06 14.46 -6.17
N ASN A 44 -7.80 13.76 -7.27
CA ASN A 44 -8.07 12.34 -7.41
C ASN A 44 -7.26 11.50 -6.41
N ILE A 45 -5.97 11.82 -6.24
CA ILE A 45 -5.11 11.21 -5.21
C ILE A 45 -5.72 11.43 -3.83
N LYS A 46 -6.09 12.66 -3.47
CA LYS A 46 -6.70 12.95 -2.16
C LYS A 46 -8.00 12.19 -1.95
N GLN A 47 -8.89 12.13 -2.95
CA GLN A 47 -10.14 11.38 -2.86
C GLN A 47 -9.90 9.88 -2.62
N LEU A 48 -8.93 9.28 -3.32
CA LEU A 48 -8.54 7.88 -3.10
C LEU A 48 -7.97 7.66 -1.70
N LEU A 49 -7.14 8.58 -1.20
CA LEU A 49 -6.59 8.50 0.15
C LEU A 49 -7.68 8.57 1.23
N VAL A 50 -8.63 9.50 1.10
CA VAL A 50 -9.79 9.57 2.01
C VAL A 50 -10.54 8.24 1.99
N ARG A 51 -10.89 7.77 0.80
CA ARG A 51 -11.65 6.53 0.64
C ARG A 51 -10.93 5.34 1.25
N LEU A 52 -9.63 5.19 0.99
CA LEU A 52 -8.84 4.12 1.56
C LEU A 52 -8.84 4.21 3.10
N SER A 53 -8.69 5.40 3.66
CA SER A 53 -8.61 5.61 5.11
C SER A 53 -9.89 5.23 5.89
N GLU A 54 -11.08 5.19 5.27
CA GLU A 54 -12.37 4.92 5.94
C GLU A 54 -12.38 3.59 6.73
N ASN A 55 -11.70 2.55 6.23
CA ASN A 55 -11.67 1.20 6.80
C ASN A 55 -10.35 0.47 6.49
N ILE A 56 -9.23 1.21 6.40
CA ILE A 56 -7.91 0.56 6.20
C ILE A 56 -7.43 -0.19 7.45
N ARG A 57 -7.93 0.20 8.64
CA ARG A 57 -7.59 -0.38 9.95
C ARG A 57 -6.07 -0.36 10.18
N ARG A 58 -5.44 -1.52 10.37
CA ARG A 58 -3.98 -1.67 10.59
C ARG A 58 -3.22 -2.04 9.31
N ARG A 59 -3.90 -2.17 8.16
CA ARG A 59 -3.27 -2.62 6.92
C ARG A 59 -2.25 -1.58 6.42
N PRO A 60 -1.00 -1.97 6.17
CA PRO A 60 0.02 -1.02 5.75
C PRO A 60 -0.24 -0.54 4.32
N ILE A 61 0.17 0.69 4.06
CA ILE A 61 0.04 1.33 2.74
C ILE A 61 1.33 2.03 2.35
N CYS A 62 1.69 1.92 1.08
CA CYS A 62 2.80 2.66 0.50
C CYS A 62 2.32 3.65 -0.55
N LEU A 63 2.81 4.88 -0.50
CA LEU A 63 2.65 5.85 -1.57
C LEU A 63 3.89 5.79 -2.48
N ILE A 64 3.67 5.47 -3.74
CA ILE A 64 4.71 5.34 -4.76
C ILE A 64 4.62 6.54 -5.68
N TRP A 65 5.61 7.43 -5.60
CA TRP A 65 5.82 8.51 -6.56
C TRP A 65 6.40 7.91 -7.84
N SER A 66 5.55 7.56 -8.81
CA SER A 66 5.97 6.93 -10.06
C SER A 66 6.40 7.97 -11.08
N LYS A 67 7.33 7.60 -11.97
CA LYS A 67 8.01 8.51 -12.88
C LYS A 67 8.65 9.68 -12.12
N SER A 68 9.27 9.39 -10.97
CA SER A 68 9.85 10.41 -10.09
C SER A 68 11.00 11.21 -10.72
N ASP A 69 11.46 10.79 -11.90
CA ASP A 69 12.32 11.56 -12.79
C ASP A 69 11.70 12.88 -13.28
N LYS A 70 10.36 13.02 -13.21
CA LYS A 70 9.66 14.26 -13.49
C LYS A 70 9.66 15.18 -12.27
N GLU A 71 10.05 16.43 -12.49
CA GLU A 71 10.06 17.45 -11.43
C GLU A 71 8.62 17.89 -11.11
N VAL A 72 8.14 17.49 -9.94
CA VAL A 72 6.86 17.94 -9.39
C VAL A 72 7.10 19.12 -8.48
N ASN A 73 6.24 20.14 -8.55
CA ASN A 73 6.28 21.27 -7.64
C ASN A 73 6.30 20.81 -6.16
N SER A 74 7.28 21.28 -5.39
CA SER A 74 7.51 20.85 -4.01
C SER A 74 6.30 21.06 -3.10
N TYR A 75 5.57 22.18 -3.28
CA TYR A 75 4.35 22.46 -2.51
C TYR A 75 3.28 21.39 -2.72
N ILE A 76 3.09 20.95 -3.98
CA ILE A 76 2.12 19.88 -4.30
C ILE A 76 2.55 18.56 -3.67
N LYS A 77 3.84 18.22 -3.77
CA LYS A 77 4.38 16.98 -3.21
C LYS A 77 4.21 16.97 -1.70
N GLU A 78 4.61 18.05 -1.02
CA GLU A 78 4.42 18.20 0.42
C GLU A 78 2.95 18.16 0.85
N GLU A 79 2.06 18.79 0.10
CA GLU A 79 0.63 18.80 0.41
C GLU A 79 0.04 17.38 0.36
N ILE A 80 0.44 16.57 -0.62
CA ILE A 80 0.03 15.17 -0.73
C ILE A 80 0.70 14.31 0.34
N SER A 81 2.01 14.44 0.57
CA SER A 81 2.73 13.68 1.61
C SER A 81 2.16 13.94 3.00
N LYS A 82 1.91 15.22 3.35
CA LYS A 82 1.24 15.58 4.61
C LYS A 82 -0.16 15.00 4.70
N TYR A 83 -0.91 15.03 3.60
CA TYR A 83 -2.25 14.43 3.55
C TYR A 83 -2.17 12.92 3.78
N PHE A 84 -1.23 12.25 3.13
CA PHE A 84 -0.99 10.82 3.28
C PHE A 84 -0.62 10.46 4.72
N SER A 85 0.41 11.08 5.30
CA SER A 85 0.84 10.79 6.68
C SER A 85 -0.27 11.01 7.70
N ASN A 86 -1.08 12.06 7.52
CA ASN A 86 -2.17 12.39 8.44
C ASN A 86 -3.31 11.35 8.42
N HIS A 87 -3.53 10.66 7.30
CA HIS A 87 -4.60 9.67 7.17
C HIS A 87 -4.16 8.25 7.59
N PHE A 88 -2.87 7.93 7.51
CA PHE A 88 -2.38 6.55 7.66
C PHE A 88 -1.40 6.31 8.83
N ASN A 89 -1.13 7.35 9.64
CA ASN A 89 -0.35 7.27 10.88
C ASN A 89 0.99 6.52 10.69
N ASN A 90 1.30 5.54 11.55
CA ASN A 90 2.60 4.85 11.57
C ASN A 90 2.70 3.67 10.58
N ASN A 91 1.62 3.30 9.90
CA ASN A 91 1.59 2.14 8.99
C ASN A 91 1.67 2.58 7.53
N CYS A 92 2.42 3.66 7.26
CA CYS A 92 2.61 4.19 5.93
C CYS A 92 4.08 4.48 5.60
N SER A 93 4.43 4.40 4.31
CA SER A 93 5.74 4.80 3.80
C SER A 93 5.65 5.35 2.38
N GLU A 94 6.60 6.21 2.02
CA GLU A 94 6.67 6.83 0.70
C GLU A 94 7.94 6.40 -0.04
N PHE A 95 7.81 6.12 -1.33
CA PHE A 95 8.92 5.68 -2.17
C PHE A 95 8.91 6.42 -3.51
N ASN A 96 10.08 6.78 -4.03
CA ASN A 96 10.24 7.40 -5.34
C ASN A 96 10.69 6.33 -6.35
N VAL A 97 9.95 6.16 -7.43
CA VAL A 97 10.23 5.17 -8.46
C VAL A 97 10.38 5.88 -9.80
N SER A 98 11.60 5.88 -10.31
CA SER A 98 11.94 6.43 -11.62
C SER A 98 11.40 5.54 -12.74
N ALA A 99 11.13 6.08 -13.92
CA ALA A 99 10.82 5.28 -15.10
C ALA A 99 12.08 4.89 -15.91
N TYR A 100 13.25 5.47 -15.60
CA TYR A 100 14.47 5.29 -16.36
C TYR A 100 15.37 4.20 -15.77
N GLN A 101 15.77 3.24 -16.61
CA GLN A 101 16.59 2.09 -16.20
C GLN A 101 17.96 2.46 -15.59
N ASN A 102 18.49 3.62 -15.96
CA ASN A 102 19.79 4.09 -15.50
C ASN A 102 19.71 4.86 -14.16
N ASP A 103 18.51 5.05 -13.62
CA ASP A 103 18.28 5.67 -12.33
C ASP A 103 18.36 4.61 -11.23
N THR A 104 19.14 4.89 -10.19
CA THR A 104 19.28 4.03 -9.01
C THR A 104 17.91 3.68 -8.40
N ASN A 105 16.93 4.58 -8.50
CA ASN A 105 15.60 4.42 -7.92
C ASN A 105 14.60 3.64 -8.80
N TRP A 106 14.98 3.14 -9.98
CA TRP A 106 14.06 2.48 -10.92
C TRP A 106 13.37 1.24 -10.35
N HIS A 107 14.14 0.31 -9.78
CA HIS A 107 13.60 -0.95 -9.26
C HIS A 107 13.83 -1.14 -7.77
N ILE A 108 14.89 -0.54 -7.21
CA ILE A 108 15.22 -0.76 -5.80
C ILE A 108 14.09 -0.31 -4.88
N ASN A 109 13.44 0.81 -5.19
CA ASN A 109 12.35 1.34 -4.37
C ASN A 109 11.04 0.60 -4.56
N VAL A 110 10.84 -0.09 -5.69
CA VAL A 110 9.75 -1.06 -5.84
C VAL A 110 9.97 -2.22 -4.88
N LEU A 111 11.19 -2.79 -4.86
CA LEU A 111 11.54 -3.88 -3.95
C LEU A 111 11.43 -3.44 -2.49
N ASN A 112 11.97 -2.29 -2.13
CA ASN A 112 11.88 -1.73 -0.77
C ASN A 112 10.43 -1.50 -0.34
N SER A 113 9.55 -1.07 -1.26
CA SER A 113 8.14 -0.88 -0.93
C SER A 113 7.42 -2.20 -0.64
N ILE A 114 7.75 -3.27 -1.38
CA ILE A 114 7.20 -4.61 -1.15
C ILE A 114 7.77 -5.18 0.15
N ASP A 115 9.07 -5.07 0.36
CA ASP A 115 9.75 -5.53 1.58
C ASP A 115 9.17 -4.85 2.83
N TYR A 116 8.95 -3.54 2.79
CA TYR A 116 8.27 -2.81 3.86
C TYR A 116 6.88 -3.40 4.13
N LEU A 117 6.05 -3.55 3.10
CA LEU A 117 4.69 -4.07 3.29
C LEU A 117 4.68 -5.49 3.87
N LEU A 118 5.53 -6.38 3.35
CA LEU A 118 5.65 -7.75 3.85
C LEU A 118 6.16 -7.77 5.30
N SER A 119 7.19 -7.00 5.61
CA SER A 119 7.74 -6.89 6.97
C SER A 119 6.69 -6.36 7.96
N THR A 120 5.89 -5.38 7.58
CA THR A 120 4.80 -4.88 8.43
C THR A 120 3.69 -5.92 8.60
N ILE A 121 3.29 -6.62 7.53
CA ILE A 121 2.26 -7.69 7.62
C ILE A 121 2.73 -8.85 8.50
N PHE A 122 3.98 -9.29 8.35
CA PHE A 122 4.51 -10.46 9.06
C PHE A 122 4.94 -10.15 10.49
N SER A 123 5.37 -8.91 10.79
CA SER A 123 5.68 -8.52 12.17
C SER A 123 4.44 -8.60 13.09
N GLU A 124 3.24 -8.32 12.56
CA GLU A 124 1.98 -8.52 13.31
C GLU A 124 1.56 -10.01 13.40
N ARG A 125 2.08 -10.89 12.54
CA ARG A 125 1.69 -12.32 12.44
C ARG A 125 2.67 -13.29 13.09
N ASN A 126 3.80 -12.83 13.62
CA ASN A 126 4.74 -13.64 14.39
C ASN A 126 4.21 -13.99 15.79
N VAL A 127 2.92 -14.33 15.90
CA VAL A 127 2.41 -15.08 17.03
C VAL A 127 2.99 -16.49 16.88
N PRO A 128 3.75 -17.01 17.86
CA PRO A 128 4.27 -18.37 17.78
C PRO A 128 3.12 -19.33 17.49
N LEU A 129 3.32 -20.22 16.52
CA LEU A 129 2.40 -21.34 16.33
C LEU A 129 2.37 -22.13 17.64
N VAL A 130 1.26 -22.03 18.37
CA VAL A 130 1.03 -22.90 19.53
C VAL A 130 0.76 -24.28 18.95
N LEU A 131 1.83 -25.09 18.84
CA LEU A 131 1.67 -26.49 18.53
C LEU A 131 0.86 -27.11 19.68
N PRO A 132 -0.29 -27.76 19.41
CA PRO A 132 -0.96 -28.52 20.44
C PRO A 132 0.03 -29.56 20.94
N VAL A 133 0.33 -29.53 22.24
CA VAL A 133 1.13 -30.57 22.88
C VAL A 133 0.27 -31.83 22.88
N PHE A 134 0.53 -32.73 21.94
CA PHE A 134 -0.15 -34.02 21.90
C PHE A 134 0.29 -34.85 23.12
N LYS A 135 -0.69 -35.33 23.90
CA LYS A 135 -0.43 -36.21 25.03
C LYS A 135 0.19 -37.52 24.53
N GLN A 136 1.03 -38.12 25.37
CA GLN A 136 1.84 -39.31 25.08
C GLN A 136 1.02 -40.54 24.66
N ASP A 137 -0.32 -40.51 24.81
CA ASP A 137 -1.26 -41.56 24.41
C ASP A 137 -1.74 -41.44 22.95
N ASP A 138 -1.20 -40.51 22.16
CA ASP A 138 -1.56 -40.35 20.75
C ASP A 138 -0.99 -41.51 19.90
N LEU A 139 -1.86 -42.49 19.62
CA LEU A 139 -1.60 -43.69 18.82
C LEU A 139 -1.04 -43.40 17.42
N PHE A 140 -1.24 -42.20 16.86
CA PHE A 140 -0.71 -41.83 15.55
C PHE A 140 0.79 -41.56 15.55
N LEU A 141 1.37 -41.09 16.67
CA LEU A 141 2.82 -40.84 16.79
C LEU A 141 3.61 -42.09 17.20
N ALA A 142 2.96 -43.08 17.80
CA ALA A 142 3.57 -44.33 18.24
C ALA A 142 4.06 -45.24 17.09
N ARG A 143 3.66 -44.97 15.84
CA ARG A 143 4.01 -45.79 14.65
C ARG A 143 5.12 -45.23 13.77
N ARG A 144 5.79 -44.13 14.14
CA ARG A 144 7.03 -43.70 13.45
C ARG A 144 8.23 -44.52 13.97
N LYS A 145 8.38 -45.74 13.47
CA LYS A 145 9.63 -46.51 13.49
C LYS A 145 9.87 -47.07 12.09
#